data_AF-A0A498I504-F1
#
_entry.id   AF-A0A498I504-F1
#
_cell.length_a   1.000
_cell.length_b   1.000
_cell.length_c   1.000
_cell.angle_alpha   90.00
_cell.angle_beta   90.00
_cell.angle_gamma   90.00
#
_symmetry.space_group_name_H-M   'P 1'
#
loop_
_entity.id
_entity.type
_entity.pdbx_description
1 polymer ?
#
loop_
_entity_poly.entity_id
_entity_poly.type
_entity_poly.pdbx_seq_one_letter_code
_entity_poly.pdbx_strand_id
1 'polypeptide(L)'
;MTDCSEGLVMLGNYYPACPLPELTLGSSKHADNDFLTWLLQDYIGGLQVVHHKWIDLPPVSEALVVNIADLPHASTNYYLFSII
;
A
#
# COMPACT_ATOMS: atom_id res chain seq x y z
N MET A 1 15.87 14.43 12.46
CA MET A 1 16.16 14.14 11.04
C MET A 1 17.09 12.95 11.03
N THR A 2 16.51 11.76 11.09
CA THR A 2 17.25 10.51 10.90
C THR A 2 17.48 10.31 9.40
N ASP A 3 18.62 9.70 9.13
CA ASP A 3 19.33 9.57 7.87
C ASP A 3 18.46 8.98 6.73
N CYS A 4 18.32 9.71 5.62
CA CYS A 4 17.60 9.28 4.41
C CYS A 4 18.52 8.45 3.49
N SER A 5 19.33 7.57 4.07
CA SER A 5 20.40 6.82 3.38
C SER A 5 20.22 5.31 3.40
N GLU A 6 19.17 4.77 4.00
CA GLU A 6 19.05 3.31 4.14
C GLU A 6 18.20 2.69 3.01
N GLY A 7 18.90 2.12 2.02
CA GLY A 7 18.59 0.86 1.35
C GLY A 7 17.27 0.72 0.57
N LEU A 8 17.37 0.18 -0.66
CA LEU A 8 16.20 -0.41 -1.32
C LEU A 8 15.74 -1.64 -0.50
N VAL A 9 14.55 -1.59 0.06
CA VAL A 9 13.91 -2.72 0.75
C VAL A 9 12.88 -3.35 -0.19
N MET A 10 12.92 -4.68 -0.34
CA MET A 10 11.92 -5.44 -1.07
C MET A 10 11.15 -6.32 -0.10
N LEU A 11 9.82 -6.15 -0.08
CA LEU A 11 8.91 -6.94 0.76
C LEU A 11 8.00 -7.79 -0.13
N GLY A 12 7.94 -9.09 0.15
CA GLY A 12 7.02 -10.02 -0.50
C GLY A 12 5.85 -10.33 0.42
N ASN A 13 4.69 -9.75 0.15
CA ASN A 13 3.47 -10.02 0.91
C ASN A 13 2.73 -11.22 0.32
N TYR A 14 2.27 -12.13 1.20
CA TYR A 14 1.44 -13.28 0.81
C TYR A 14 0.17 -13.31 1.65
N TYR A 15 -0.97 -13.17 0.98
CA TYR A 15 -2.29 -13.13 1.60
C TYR A 15 -3.09 -14.39 1.20
N PRO A 16 -3.14 -15.43 2.06
CA PRO A 16 -3.93 -16.62 1.76
C PRO A 16 -5.43 -16.32 1.83
N ALA A 17 -6.24 -17.17 1.19
CA ALA A 17 -7.70 -17.08 1.27
C ALA A 17 -8.19 -17.12 2.73
N CYS A 18 -9.01 -16.14 3.12
CA CYS A 18 -9.57 -16.04 4.46
C CYS A 18 -11.03 -16.51 4.49
N PRO A 19 -11.44 -17.38 5.44
CA PRO A 19 -12.84 -17.79 5.57
C PRO A 19 -13.80 -16.67 5.99
N LEU A 20 -13.28 -15.63 6.63
CA LEU A 20 -14.05 -14.50 7.18
C LEU A 20 -13.39 -13.16 6.78
N PRO A 21 -13.37 -12.82 5.49
CA PRO A 21 -12.70 -11.63 4.97
C PRO A 21 -13.19 -10.33 5.63
N GLU A 22 -14.51 -10.23 5.85
CA GLU A 22 -15.19 -9.08 6.47
C GLU A 22 -14.71 -8.77 7.91
N LEU A 23 -14.06 -9.73 8.58
CA LEU A 23 -13.62 -9.61 9.98
C LEU A 23 -12.10 -9.50 10.13
N THR A 24 -11.36 -9.53 9.03
CA THR A 24 -9.89 -9.53 9.04
C THR A 24 -9.35 -8.55 8.01
N LEU A 25 -8.08 -8.16 8.16
CA LEU A 25 -7.38 -7.32 7.20
C LEU A 25 -6.11 -8.05 6.77
N GLY A 26 -5.74 -7.95 5.49
CA GLY A 26 -4.44 -8.40 5.01
C GLY A 26 -3.32 -7.52 5.56
N SER A 27 -3.54 -6.20 5.66
CA SER A 27 -2.64 -5.27 6.35
C SER A 27 -3.42 -4.21 7.15
N SER A 28 -2.82 -3.71 8.22
CA SER A 28 -3.41 -2.66 9.06
C SER A 28 -3.32 -1.29 8.38
N LYS A 29 -4.00 -0.29 8.96
CA LYS A 29 -3.88 1.11 8.53
C LYS A 29 -2.49 1.62 8.74
N HIS A 30 -1.80 1.94 7.65
CA HIS A 30 -0.50 2.58 7.71
C HIS A 30 -0.29 3.55 6.54
N ALA A 31 0.62 4.48 6.75
CA ALA A 31 1.30 5.19 5.69
C ALA A 31 2.71 4.63 5.63
N ASP A 32 3.25 4.54 4.42
CA ASP A 32 4.64 4.12 4.24
C ASP A 32 5.56 5.17 4.88
N ASN A 33 6.62 4.69 5.52
CA ASN A 33 7.63 5.56 6.13
C ASN A 33 8.78 5.89 5.16
N ASP A 34 8.69 5.41 3.93
CA ASP A 34 9.71 5.55 2.88
C ASP A 34 9.34 6.68 1.92
N PHE A 35 10.32 7.29 1.23
CA PHE A 35 10.05 8.37 0.28
C PHE A 35 9.13 7.96 -0.89
N LEU A 36 9.31 6.73 -1.38
CA LEU A 36 8.64 6.23 -2.58
C LEU A 36 8.47 4.71 -2.46
N THR A 37 7.26 4.22 -2.69
CA THR A 37 6.96 2.78 -2.72
C THR A 37 6.51 2.38 -4.10
N TRP A 38 7.09 1.31 -4.65
CA TRP A 38 6.64 0.68 -5.89
C TRP A 38 6.00 -0.66 -5.52
N LEU A 39 4.72 -0.80 -5.85
CA LEU A 39 3.93 -1.98 -5.53
C LEU A 39 3.49 -2.69 -6.80
N LEU A 40 3.94 -3.92 -6.97
CA LEU A 40 3.43 -4.86 -7.97
C LEU A 40 2.30 -5.67 -7.34
N GLN A 41 1.09 -5.56 -7.88
CA GLN A 41 -0.05 -6.37 -7.44
C GLN A 41 -0.14 -7.66 -8.25
N ASP A 42 -0.79 -8.67 -7.66
CA ASP A 42 -1.27 -9.82 -8.40
C ASP A 42 -2.56 -9.48 -9.17
N TYR A 43 -3.18 -10.49 -9.78
CA TYR A 43 -4.43 -10.31 -10.52
C TYR A 43 -5.69 -10.31 -9.63
N ILE A 44 -5.56 -10.61 -8.33
CA ILE A 44 -6.68 -10.69 -7.39
C ILE A 44 -7.00 -9.29 -6.86
N GLY A 45 -5.97 -8.51 -6.50
CA GLY A 45 -6.13 -7.15 -6.01
C GLY A 45 -6.23 -7.07 -4.49
N GLY A 46 -7.23 -6.34 -3.99
CA GLY A 46 -7.44 -6.12 -2.55
C GLY A 46 -6.78 -4.84 -2.01
N LEU A 47 -6.05 -4.09 -2.85
CA LEU A 47 -5.47 -2.81 -2.44
C LEU A 47 -6.56 -1.74 -2.30
N GLN A 48 -6.55 -1.05 -1.18
CA GLN A 48 -7.38 0.11 -0.92
C GLN A 48 -6.53 1.29 -0.46
N VAL A 49 -6.95 2.49 -0.88
CA VAL A 49 -6.38 3.75 -0.42
C VAL A 49 -7.43 4.63 0.26
N VAL A 50 -6.97 5.44 1.22
CA VAL A 50 -7.82 6.43 1.87
C VAL A 50 -7.52 7.81 1.30
N HIS A 51 -8.50 8.39 0.61
CA HIS A 51 -8.51 9.81 0.20
C HIS A 51 -9.87 10.40 0.52
N HIS A 52 -10.01 10.98 1.73
CA HIS A 52 -11.28 11.36 2.39
C HIS A 52 -12.23 10.19 2.70
N LYS A 53 -12.29 9.20 1.82
CA LYS A 53 -12.98 7.93 1.96
C LYS A 53 -12.09 6.81 1.41
N TRP A 54 -12.54 5.59 1.64
CA TRP A 54 -11.94 4.39 1.07
C TRP A 54 -12.19 4.30 -0.43
N ILE A 55 -11.14 3.91 -1.16
CA ILE A 55 -11.15 3.75 -2.61
C ILE A 55 -10.41 2.44 -2.93
N ASP A 56 -11.09 1.52 -3.61
CA ASP A 56 -10.46 0.31 -4.16
C ASP A 56 -9.56 0.67 -5.34
N LEU A 57 -8.35 0.10 -5.35
CA LEU A 57 -7.43 0.14 -6.47
C LEU A 57 -7.40 -1.23 -7.15
N PRO A 58 -8.22 -1.44 -8.20
CA PRO A 58 -8.22 -2.70 -8.93
C PRO A 58 -6.84 -2.91 -9.60
N PRO A 59 -6.34 -4.15 -9.63
CA PRO A 59 -5.05 -4.44 -10.24
C PRO A 59 -5.13 -4.17 -11.75
N VAL A 60 -4.09 -3.54 -12.28
CA VAL A 60 -3.93 -3.30 -13.71
C VAL A 60 -2.77 -4.16 -14.21
N SER A 61 -3.04 -4.95 -15.24
CA SER A 61 -2.01 -5.80 -15.86
C SER A 61 -0.83 -4.96 -16.33
N GLU A 62 0.39 -5.42 -16.06
CA GLU A 62 1.65 -4.77 -16.45
C GLU A 62 1.88 -3.38 -15.83
N ALA A 63 1.15 -3.04 -14.76
CA ALA A 63 1.29 -1.77 -14.06
C ALA A 63 1.89 -1.94 -12.66
N LEU A 64 2.58 -0.89 -12.21
CA LEU A 64 2.99 -0.71 -10.81
C LEU A 64 2.16 0.41 -10.19
N VAL A 65 1.77 0.23 -8.94
CA VAL A 65 1.24 1.32 -8.12
C VAL A 65 2.42 2.03 -7.48
N VAL A 66 2.45 3.36 -7.62
CA VAL A 66 3.48 4.19 -7.00
C VAL A 66 2.83 4.99 -5.87
N ASN A 67 3.31 4.79 -4.65
CA ASN A 67 2.98 5.63 -3.49
C ASN A 67 4.12 6.62 -3.26
N ILE A 68 3.77 7.86 -2.95
CA ILE A 68 4.71 8.93 -2.60
C ILE A 68 4.37 9.33 -1.17
N ALA A 69 5.30 9.14 -0.24
CA ALA A 69 5.08 9.61 1.12
C ALA A 69 5.27 11.12 1.24
N ASP A 70 4.62 11.69 2.25
CA ASP A 70 4.60 13.12 2.54
C ASP A 70 6.00 13.60 2.97
N LEU A 71 6.77 14.18 2.04
CA LEU A 71 7.81 15.15 2.39
C LEU A 71 7.10 16.42 2.89
N PRO A 72 7.67 17.23 3.80
CA PRO A 72 7.01 18.35 4.49
C PRO A 72 6.34 19.46 3.64
N HIS A 73 6.24 19.30 2.32
CA HIS A 73 5.54 20.19 1.39
C HIS A 73 4.55 19.49 0.42
N ALA A 74 4.29 18.17 0.55
CA ALA A 74 3.51 17.41 -0.43
C ALA A 74 2.27 16.75 0.19
N SER A 75 1.18 17.52 0.31
CA SER A 75 -0.10 17.13 0.95
C SER A 75 -0.86 15.97 0.28
N THR A 76 -0.28 14.77 0.20
CA THR A 76 -0.98 13.57 -0.24
C THR A 76 -0.63 12.41 0.67
N ASN A 77 -1.58 12.03 1.53
CA ASN A 77 -1.47 10.83 2.35
C ASN A 77 -2.22 9.70 1.64
N TYR A 78 -1.52 8.77 1.02
CA TYR A 78 -2.12 7.50 0.62
C TYR A 78 -1.85 6.48 1.73
N TYR A 79 -2.91 6.07 2.41
CA TYR A 79 -2.84 4.94 3.33
C TYR A 79 -3.04 3.66 2.52
N LEU A 80 -2.09 2.74 2.54
CA LEU A 80 -2.23 1.45 1.85
C LEU A 80 -2.86 0.42 2.78
N PHE A 81 -3.80 -0.33 2.25
CA PHE A 81 -4.40 -1.48 2.91
C PHE A 81 -4.61 -2.59 1.91
N SER A 82 -4.34 -3.82 2.32
CA SER A 82 -4.80 -5.00 1.60
C SER A 82 -5.99 -5.55 2.37
N ILE A 83 -7.19 -5.53 1.80
CA ILE A 83 -8.34 -6.29 2.30
C ILE A 83 -8.35 -7.64 1.58
N ILE A 84 -8.52 -8.73 2.35
CA ILE A 84 -8.74 -10.09 1.82
C ILE A 84 -10.22 -10.23 1.48
#